data_AF-A0A2D4KZZ4-F1
#
_entry.id   AF-A0A2D4KZZ4-F1
#
_cell.length_a   1.000
_cell.length_b   1.000
_cell.length_c   1.000
_cell.angle_alpha   90.00
_cell.angle_beta   90.00
_cell.angle_gamma   90.00
#
_symmetry.space_group_name_H-M   'P 1'
#
loop_
_entity.id
_entity.type
_entity.pdbx_description
1 polymer ?
#
loop_
_entity_poly.entity_id
_entity_poly.type
_entity_poly.pdbx_seq_one_letter_code
_entity_poly.pdbx_strand_id
1 'polypeptide(L)'
;MLQTAPWCRLPLTIRWLKQEYCREFPPGLEPPLHMPIAFGPVRAVKDTKRAEPLSPEEQVVTKKHCIVCLKTFQDGDEDIPLHCFHPTCTMAAHMFCLSRLFLEKEPNHILPIEGQCPGCKNLILWGDLIRHHKGCYGNLEADPTSSQKHWADELQP
;
A
#
# COMPACT_ATOMS: atom_id res chain seq x y z
N MET A 1 9.70 12.48 -14.96
CA MET A 1 9.12 11.11 -14.92
C MET A 1 8.21 10.91 -13.72
N LEU A 2 8.64 11.17 -12.47
CA LEU A 2 7.81 10.91 -11.27
C LEU A 2 6.53 11.74 -11.19
N GLN A 3 6.50 12.90 -11.86
CA GLN A 3 5.34 13.80 -11.91
C GLN A 3 4.47 13.63 -13.18
N THR A 4 4.83 12.73 -14.08
CA THR A 4 4.09 12.51 -15.33
C THR A 4 3.27 11.23 -15.26
N ALA A 5 2.13 11.19 -15.94
CA ALA A 5 1.36 9.96 -16.07
C ALA A 5 2.14 8.90 -16.89
N PRO A 6 2.01 7.60 -16.56
CA PRO A 6 1.18 7.05 -15.48
C PRO A 6 1.85 7.08 -14.08
N TRP A 7 3.15 7.39 -14.00
CA TRP A 7 3.96 7.23 -12.78
C TRP A 7 3.50 8.08 -11.60
N CYS A 8 2.95 9.27 -11.84
CA CYS A 8 2.52 10.20 -10.79
C CYS A 8 1.33 9.75 -9.95
N ARG A 9 0.74 8.58 -10.21
CA ARG A 9 -0.32 7.99 -9.38
C ARG A 9 0.03 6.59 -8.87
N LEU A 10 1.21 6.08 -9.20
CA LEU A 10 1.66 4.77 -8.73
C LEU A 10 2.19 4.88 -7.30
N PRO A 11 1.93 3.89 -6.43
CA PRO A 11 2.38 3.91 -5.04
C PRO A 11 3.87 3.55 -4.91
N LEU A 12 4.72 4.39 -5.49
CA LEU A 12 6.17 4.21 -5.57
C LEU A 12 6.87 4.72 -4.30
N THR A 13 8.14 4.33 -4.15
CA THR A 13 9.05 4.87 -3.14
C THR A 13 10.38 5.12 -3.83
N ILE A 14 10.91 6.33 -3.71
CA ILE A 14 12.26 6.64 -4.19
C ILE A 14 13.20 6.21 -3.08
N ARG A 15 14.15 5.33 -3.37
CA ARG A 15 15.10 4.88 -2.36
C ARG A 15 16.53 5.12 -2.81
N TRP A 16 17.25 5.92 -2.04
CA TRP A 16 18.70 6.07 -2.17
C TRP A 16 19.36 4.91 -1.43
N LEU A 17 19.83 3.91 -2.19
CA LEU A 17 20.52 2.74 -1.60
C LEU A 17 21.82 3.12 -0.90
N LYS A 18 22.50 4.12 -1.47
CA LYS A 18 23.80 4.65 -1.05
C LYS A 18 23.68 6.16 -0.93
N GLN A 19 23.99 6.70 0.24
CA GLN A 19 23.78 8.11 0.56
C GLN A 19 24.69 9.03 -0.27
N GLU A 20 25.87 8.54 -0.65
CA GLU A 20 26.83 9.28 -1.50
C GLU A 20 26.30 9.60 -2.90
N TYR A 21 25.28 8.87 -3.38
CA TYR A 21 24.64 9.13 -4.67
C TYR A 21 23.37 9.97 -4.56
N CYS A 22 22.96 10.36 -3.35
CA CYS A 22 21.80 11.20 -3.14
C CYS A 22 21.98 12.53 -3.89
N ARG A 23 20.95 12.91 -4.65
CA ARG A 23 20.88 14.21 -5.34
C ARG A 23 19.60 14.91 -4.95
N GLU A 24 19.68 16.22 -4.81
CA GLU A 24 18.50 17.06 -4.67
C GLU A 24 17.67 17.03 -5.94
N PHE A 25 16.35 17.04 -5.79
CA PHE A 25 15.44 17.20 -6.91
C PHE A 25 15.43 18.68 -7.32
N PRO A 26 15.51 18.99 -8.62
CA PRO A 26 15.32 20.36 -9.07
C PRO A 26 13.96 20.91 -8.61
N PRO A 27 13.83 22.22 -8.36
CA PRO A 27 12.57 22.81 -7.93
C PRO A 27 11.43 22.50 -8.90
N GLY A 28 10.31 22.01 -8.36
CA GLY A 28 9.15 21.63 -9.14
C GLY A 28 9.28 20.27 -9.84
N LEU A 29 10.36 19.52 -9.64
CA LEU A 29 10.53 18.13 -10.10
C LEU A 29 10.62 17.12 -8.95
N GLU A 30 10.22 17.53 -7.74
CA GLU A 30 10.15 16.66 -6.58
C GLU A 30 9.10 15.56 -6.78
N PRO A 31 9.28 14.39 -6.15
CA PRO A 31 8.24 13.37 -6.10
C PRO A 31 6.91 13.92 -5.56
N PRO A 32 5.75 13.44 -6.08
CA PRO A 32 4.45 13.72 -5.47
C PRO A 32 4.41 13.33 -3.99
N LEU A 33 3.56 13.99 -3.18
CA LEU A 33 3.51 13.80 -1.72
C LEU A 33 3.28 12.36 -1.26
N HIS A 34 2.52 11.57 -2.00
CA HIS A 34 2.24 10.16 -1.68
C HIS A 34 3.44 9.23 -1.98
N MET A 35 4.53 9.76 -2.54
CA MET A 35 5.70 9.02 -2.98
C MET A 35 6.89 9.32 -2.06
N PRO A 36 7.08 8.53 -0.98
CA PRO A 36 8.11 8.83 0.00
C PRO A 36 9.52 8.67 -0.58
N ILE A 37 10.45 9.46 -0.05
CA ILE A 37 11.89 9.31 -0.24
C ILE A 37 12.43 8.55 0.96
N ALA A 38 13.12 7.44 0.70
CA ALA A 38 13.72 6.56 1.69
C ALA A 38 15.23 6.42 1.44
N PHE A 39 15.95 5.93 2.44
CA PHE A 39 17.39 5.71 2.39
C PHE A 39 17.72 4.29 2.85
N GLY A 40 18.85 3.78 2.36
CA GLY A 40 19.40 2.48 2.75
C GLY A 40 18.96 1.32 1.85
N PRO A 41 19.43 0.09 2.15
CA PRO A 41 19.21 -1.08 1.30
C PRO A 41 17.74 -1.55 1.28
N VAL A 42 17.40 -2.42 0.32
CA VAL A 42 16.09 -3.09 0.24
C VAL A 42 16.20 -4.49 0.80
N ARG A 43 15.22 -4.92 1.60
CA ARG A 43 15.10 -6.31 2.06
C ARG A 43 14.16 -7.08 1.13
N ALA A 44 14.61 -8.23 0.64
CA ALA A 44 13.71 -9.22 0.06
C ALA A 44 13.00 -9.95 1.20
N VAL A 45 11.78 -9.53 1.53
CA VAL A 45 10.97 -10.26 2.50
C VAL A 45 10.38 -11.48 1.80
N LYS A 46 10.81 -12.67 2.20
CA LYS A 46 10.18 -13.91 1.75
C LYS A 46 8.83 -13.99 2.44
N ASP A 47 7.77 -13.91 1.64
CA ASP A 47 6.39 -14.02 2.08
C ASP A 47 6.18 -15.41 2.68
N THR A 48 6.38 -15.53 3.98
CA THR A 48 6.40 -16.81 4.71
C THR A 48 5.13 -17.03 5.51
N LYS A 49 4.19 -16.08 5.47
CA LYS A 49 2.94 -16.17 6.22
C LYS A 49 1.82 -15.54 5.40
N ARG A 50 1.24 -16.32 4.48
CA ARG A 50 -0.21 -16.18 4.25
C ARG A 50 -0.82 -16.38 5.64
N ALA A 51 -1.42 -15.35 6.22
CA ALA A 51 -2.00 -15.43 7.56
C ALA A 51 -2.79 -16.73 7.67
N GLU A 52 -2.35 -17.62 8.58
CA GLU A 52 -3.12 -18.83 8.83
C GLU A 52 -4.53 -18.40 9.24
N PRO A 53 -5.58 -19.03 8.70
CA PRO A 53 -6.93 -18.75 9.16
C PRO A 53 -6.95 -18.94 10.68
N LEU A 54 -7.41 -17.89 11.38
CA LEU A 54 -7.74 -17.93 12.80
C LEU A 54 -8.51 -19.24 13.08
N SER A 55 -8.15 -19.91 14.18
CA SER A 55 -8.69 -21.22 14.55
C SER A 55 -10.23 -21.29 14.48
N PRO A 56 -10.83 -22.46 14.21
CA PRO A 56 -12.26 -22.59 13.93
C PRO A 56 -13.19 -22.37 15.12
N GLU A 57 -12.68 -22.01 16.30
CA GLU A 57 -13.49 -21.89 17.50
C GLU A 57 -14.04 -20.46 17.63
N GLU A 58 -15.36 -20.33 17.43
CA GLU A 58 -16.22 -19.15 17.71
C GLU A 58 -16.48 -18.12 16.59
N GLN A 59 -16.47 -18.52 15.31
CA GLN A 59 -17.05 -17.68 14.25
C GLN A 59 -18.56 -17.94 14.11
N VAL A 60 -19.37 -17.15 14.82
CA VAL A 60 -20.72 -16.84 14.33
C VAL A 60 -20.51 -16.19 12.96
N VAL A 61 -20.76 -16.91 11.87
CA VAL A 61 -20.55 -16.44 10.49
C VAL A 61 -21.60 -15.36 10.18
N THR A 62 -21.43 -14.17 10.74
CA THR A 62 -22.14 -12.99 10.28
C THR A 62 -21.55 -12.64 8.92
N LYS A 63 -22.30 -12.89 7.85
CA LYS A 63 -21.93 -12.46 6.50
C LYS A 63 -21.59 -10.97 6.54
N LYS A 64 -20.34 -10.62 6.25
CA LYS A 64 -19.92 -9.22 6.16
C LYS A 64 -20.48 -8.62 4.88
N HIS A 65 -20.74 -7.32 4.90
CA HIS A 65 -21.26 -6.56 3.78
C HIS A 65 -20.28 -5.46 3.38
N CYS A 66 -20.22 -5.13 2.10
CA CYS A 66 -19.49 -3.97 1.63
C CYS A 66 -20.15 -2.70 2.17
N ILE A 67 -19.40 -1.87 2.90
CA ILE A 67 -19.93 -0.62 3.48
C ILE A 67 -20.40 0.40 2.43
N VAL A 68 -19.96 0.25 1.17
CA VAL A 68 -20.26 1.20 0.08
C VAL A 68 -21.52 0.80 -0.69
N CYS A 69 -21.61 -0.46 -1.16
CA CYS A 69 -22.76 -0.91 -1.96
C CYS A 69 -23.76 -1.76 -1.17
N LEU A 70 -23.48 -2.05 0.10
CA LEU A 70 -24.32 -2.81 1.04
C LEU A 70 -24.60 -4.27 0.62
N LYS A 71 -23.97 -4.76 -0.45
CA LYS A 71 -24.05 -6.16 -0.88
C LYS A 71 -23.12 -7.04 -0.05
N THR A 72 -23.51 -8.30 0.14
CA THR A 72 -22.67 -9.34 0.74
C THR A 72 -21.51 -9.67 -0.19
N PHE A 73 -20.35 -9.96 0.40
CA PHE A 73 -19.23 -10.56 -0.34
C PHE A 73 -19.59 -11.99 -0.77
N GLN A 74 -19.20 -12.37 -1.98
CA GLN A 74 -19.37 -13.71 -2.53
C GLN A 74 -18.23 -14.62 -2.05
N ASP A 75 -18.54 -15.90 -1.86
CA ASP A 75 -17.53 -16.90 -1.51
C ASP A 75 -16.67 -17.21 -2.75
N GLY A 76 -15.40 -16.81 -2.73
CA GLY A 76 -14.44 -17.04 -3.81
C GLY A 76 -13.24 -16.10 -3.79
N ASP A 77 -12.23 -16.39 -4.60
CA ASP A 77 -10.98 -15.59 -4.68
C ASP A 77 -11.18 -14.21 -5.33
N GLU A 78 -12.28 -14.01 -6.07
CA GLU A 78 -12.52 -12.78 -6.84
C GLU A 78 -13.19 -11.65 -6.03
N ASP A 79 -13.76 -11.96 -4.86
CA ASP A 79 -14.56 -11.00 -4.07
C ASP A 79 -13.99 -10.76 -2.65
N ILE A 80 -12.66 -10.83 -2.53
CA ILE A 80 -11.95 -10.59 -1.28
C ILE A 80 -12.08 -9.10 -0.88
N PRO A 81 -12.59 -8.78 0.33
CA PRO A 81 -12.77 -7.41 0.78
C PRO A 81 -11.43 -6.70 1.04
N LEU A 82 -11.38 -5.40 0.70
CA LEU A 82 -10.38 -4.50 1.27
C LEU A 82 -10.74 -4.15 2.70
N HIS A 83 -9.77 -4.28 3.60
CA HIS A 83 -9.89 -3.91 5.01
C HIS A 83 -9.02 -2.71 5.34
N CYS A 84 -9.57 -1.76 6.10
CA CYS A 84 -8.82 -0.63 6.64
C CYS A 84 -7.65 -1.16 7.49
N PHE A 85 -6.46 -0.58 7.33
CA PHE A 85 -5.29 -0.91 8.13
C PHE A 85 -5.22 -0.15 9.47
N HIS A 86 -6.12 0.82 9.70
CA HIS A 86 -6.16 1.53 10.98
C HIS A 86 -6.66 0.60 12.09
N PRO A 87 -6.02 0.62 13.27
CA PRO A 87 -6.49 -0.15 14.42
C PRO A 87 -7.96 0.12 14.71
N THR A 88 -8.66 -0.90 15.22
CA THR A 88 -10.08 -0.85 15.63
C THR A 88 -11.10 -0.58 14.51
N CYS A 89 -10.67 -0.25 13.29
CA CYS A 89 -11.58 -0.06 12.16
C CYS A 89 -12.01 -1.39 11.55
N THR A 90 -13.33 -1.64 11.52
CA THR A 90 -13.93 -2.86 10.97
C THR A 90 -14.40 -2.71 9.52
N MET A 91 -14.00 -1.61 8.85
CA MET A 91 -14.42 -1.31 7.48
C MET A 91 -14.03 -2.44 6.53
N ALA A 92 -15.00 -2.89 5.73
CA ALA A 92 -14.82 -3.83 4.64
C ALA A 92 -15.53 -3.28 3.40
N ALA A 93 -14.86 -3.28 2.26
CA ALA A 93 -15.43 -2.84 0.99
C ALA A 93 -14.89 -3.63 -0.19
N HIS A 94 -15.68 -3.78 -1.26
CA HIS A 94 -15.16 -4.26 -2.53
C HIS A 94 -14.10 -3.29 -3.06
N MET A 95 -13.06 -3.82 -3.70
CA MET A 95 -11.99 -3.02 -4.30
C MET A 95 -12.53 -1.95 -5.25
N PHE A 96 -13.42 -2.33 -6.17
CA PHE A 96 -14.01 -1.39 -7.14
C PHE A 96 -14.94 -0.37 -6.50
N CYS A 97 -15.68 -0.75 -5.45
CA CYS A 97 -16.55 0.18 -4.75
C CYS A 97 -15.73 1.26 -4.03
N LEU A 98 -14.66 0.85 -3.35
CA LEU A 98 -13.81 1.78 -2.63
C LEU A 98 -12.98 2.66 -3.57
N SER A 99 -12.48 2.10 -4.69
CA SER A 99 -11.74 2.91 -5.67
C SER A 99 -12.60 4.01 -6.26
N ARG A 100 -13.84 3.69 -6.67
CA ARG A 100 -14.81 4.66 -7.18
C ARG A 100 -15.15 5.74 -6.15
N LEU A 101 -15.31 5.36 -4.88
CA LEU A 101 -15.54 6.31 -3.80
C LEU A 101 -14.37 7.30 -3.68
N PHE A 102 -13.13 6.82 -3.71
CA PHE A 102 -11.95 7.69 -3.62
C PHE A 102 -11.75 8.57 -4.85
N LEU A 103 -12.25 8.12 -6.02
CA LEU A 103 -12.16 8.82 -7.30
C LEU A 103 -13.39 9.70 -7.61
N GLU A 104 -14.31 9.90 -6.66
CA GLU A 104 -15.56 10.65 -6.91
C GLU A 104 -15.30 12.06 -7.48
N LYS A 105 -14.22 12.71 -7.02
CA LYS A 105 -13.79 14.04 -7.49
C LYS A 105 -12.79 14.01 -8.65
N GLU A 106 -12.41 12.81 -9.10
CA GLU A 106 -11.38 12.57 -10.11
C GLU A 106 -11.87 11.54 -11.18
N PRO A 107 -12.99 11.81 -11.89
CA PRO A 107 -13.67 10.81 -12.73
C PRO A 107 -12.85 10.32 -13.93
N ASN A 108 -11.82 11.07 -14.33
CA ASN A 108 -10.92 10.72 -15.45
C ASN A 108 -9.75 9.82 -15.03
N HIS A 109 -9.69 9.40 -13.76
CA HIS A 109 -8.64 8.56 -13.22
C HIS A 109 -9.18 7.19 -12.82
N ILE A 110 -8.32 6.18 -12.96
CA ILE A 110 -8.67 4.77 -12.67
C ILE A 110 -8.03 4.32 -11.34
N LEU A 111 -6.91 4.93 -10.96
CA LEU A 111 -6.15 4.60 -9.75
C LEU A 111 -6.30 5.73 -8.73
N PRO A 112 -6.93 5.50 -7.58
CA PRO A 112 -6.90 6.46 -6.48
C PRO A 112 -5.47 6.60 -5.95
N ILE A 113 -5.10 7.81 -5.52
CA ILE A 113 -3.88 8.02 -4.74
C ILE A 113 -4.19 7.80 -3.26
N GLU A 114 -5.27 8.42 -2.79
CA GLU A 114 -5.70 8.42 -1.40
C GLU A 114 -7.22 8.62 -1.30
N GLY A 115 -7.76 8.43 -0.10
CA GLY A 115 -9.13 8.77 0.23
C GLY A 115 -9.45 8.57 1.71
N GLN A 116 -10.60 9.09 2.15
CA GLN A 116 -11.03 8.94 3.54
C GLN A 116 -11.76 7.60 3.72
N CYS A 117 -11.38 6.85 4.76
CA CYS A 117 -12.05 5.61 5.12
C CYS A 117 -13.55 5.86 5.40
N PRO A 118 -14.49 5.16 4.74
CA PRO A 118 -15.91 5.35 5.04
C PRO A 118 -16.29 4.92 6.47
N GLY A 119 -15.51 4.04 7.11
CA GLY A 119 -15.69 3.60 8.49
C GLY A 119 -15.12 4.59 9.52
N CYS A 120 -13.78 4.70 9.61
CA CYS A 120 -13.12 5.51 10.63
C CYS A 120 -12.80 6.96 10.23
N LYS A 121 -13.07 7.35 8.97
CA LYS A 121 -12.79 8.69 8.40
C LYS A 121 -11.32 9.10 8.30
N ASN A 122 -10.38 8.30 8.81
CA ASN A 122 -8.95 8.52 8.62
C ASN A 122 -8.55 8.47 7.14
N LEU A 123 -7.53 9.23 6.78
CA LEU A 123 -6.93 9.23 5.45
C LEU A 123 -6.22 7.89 5.20
N ILE A 124 -6.42 7.31 4.02
CA ILE A 124 -5.79 6.08 3.57
C ILE A 124 -5.10 6.35 2.24
N LEU A 125 -3.80 6.03 2.14
CA LEU A 125 -3.11 5.91 0.86
C LEU A 125 -3.52 4.59 0.17
N TRP A 126 -3.94 4.67 -1.09
CA TRP A 126 -4.41 3.51 -1.83
C TRP A 126 -3.35 2.41 -1.93
N GLY A 127 -2.09 2.79 -2.19
CA GLY A 127 -0.96 1.87 -2.24
C GLY A 127 -0.76 1.05 -0.95
N ASP A 128 -0.92 1.70 0.19
CA ASP A 128 -0.81 1.08 1.50
C ASP A 128 -1.95 0.10 1.76
N LEU A 129 -3.17 0.48 1.38
CA LEU A 129 -4.33 -0.40 1.48
C LEU A 129 -4.18 -1.66 0.64
N ILE A 130 -3.67 -1.54 -0.59
CA ILE A 130 -3.41 -2.69 -1.47
C ILE A 130 -2.27 -3.56 -0.91
N ARG A 131 -1.19 -2.96 -0.39
CA ARG A 131 -0.12 -3.70 0.30
C ARG A 131 -0.66 -4.46 1.50
N HIS A 132 -1.53 -3.84 2.29
CA HIS A 132 -2.18 -4.46 3.45
C HIS A 132 -3.05 -5.65 3.05
N HIS A 133 -3.89 -5.48 2.03
CA HIS A 133 -4.67 -6.57 1.46
C HIS A 133 -3.81 -7.74 0.96
N LYS A 134 -2.62 -7.45 0.42
CA LYS A 134 -1.67 -8.49 -0.05
C LYS A 134 -0.78 -9.06 1.06
N GLY A 135 -0.91 -8.61 2.31
CA GLY A 135 -0.08 -9.08 3.43
C GLY A 135 1.32 -8.46 3.49
N CYS A 136 1.62 -7.46 2.66
CA CYS A 136 2.94 -6.82 2.55
C CYS A 136 3.04 -5.47 3.28
N TYR A 137 2.10 -5.16 4.17
CA TYR A 137 2.05 -3.88 4.90
C TYR A 137 2.98 -3.90 6.13
N GLY A 138 3.79 -2.85 6.31
CA GLY A 138 4.77 -2.73 7.40
C GLY A 138 6.23 -3.08 7.03
N ASN A 139 6.49 -3.67 5.85
CA ASN A 139 7.85 -4.02 5.39
C ASN A 139 8.65 -2.82 4.81
N LEU A 140 8.26 -1.59 5.10
CA LEU A 140 8.85 -0.37 4.50
C LEU A 140 10.06 0.17 5.28
N GLU A 141 10.22 -0.24 6.54
CA GLU A 141 11.28 0.21 7.45
C GLU A 141 12.67 -0.29 7.00
N ALA A 142 13.62 0.64 6.92
CA ALA A 142 15.04 0.37 6.71
C ALA A 142 15.68 -0.05 8.03
N ASP A 143 16.52 -1.09 8.00
CA ASP A 143 17.34 -1.49 9.14
C ASP A 143 18.69 -0.76 9.06
N PRO A 144 19.02 0.15 10.00
CA PRO A 144 20.31 0.85 10.02
C PRO A 144 21.51 -0.06 10.35
N THR A 145 21.27 -1.33 10.70
CA THR A 145 22.28 -2.28 11.21
C THR A 145 22.58 -3.45 10.27
N SER A 146 22.01 -3.47 9.05
CA SER A 146 22.25 -4.56 8.10
C SER A 146 23.74 -4.63 7.69
N SER A 147 24.45 -5.57 8.30
CA SER A 147 25.88 -5.85 8.07
C SER A 147 26.14 -6.71 6.82
N GLN A 148 25.16 -6.81 5.92
CA GLN A 148 25.32 -7.53 4.66
C GLN A 148 26.19 -6.71 3.71
N LYS A 149 27.29 -7.29 3.22
CA LYS A 149 28.13 -6.71 2.17
C LYS A 149 27.24 -6.32 0.98
N HIS A 150 27.30 -5.05 0.61
CA HIS A 150 26.39 -4.47 -0.38
C HIS A 150 26.90 -4.80 -1.79
N TRP A 151 26.08 -5.43 -2.62
CA TRP A 151 26.46 -5.87 -3.99
C TRP A 151 27.09 -4.76 -4.85
N ALA A 152 26.76 -3.49 -4.61
CA ALA A 152 27.35 -2.37 -5.35
C ALA A 152 28.82 -2.08 -5.01
N ASP A 153 29.39 -2.69 -3.97
CA ASP A 153 30.82 -2.58 -3.65
C ASP A 153 31.67 -3.47 -4.57
N GLU A 154 31.06 -4.49 -5.18
CA GLU A 154 31.70 -5.37 -6.17
C GLU A 154 31.76 -4.73 -7.58
N LEU A 155 31.11 -3.58 -7.76
CA LEU A 155 31.07 -2.84 -9.02
C LEU A 155 32.07 -1.67 -9.09
N GLN A 156 32.96 -1.54 -8.11
CA GLN A 156 34.03 -0.55 -8.16
C GLN A 156 35.10 -0.98 -9.20
N PRO A 157 35.46 -0.11 -10.16
CA PRO A 157 36.43 -0.41 -11.21
C PRO A 157 37.87 -0.50 -10.70
#